data_AF-A0A954NRP3-F1
#
_entry.id   AF-A0A954NRP3-F1
#
_cell.length_a   1.000
_cell.length_b   1.000
_cell.length_c   1.000
_cell.angle_alpha   90.00
_cell.angle_beta   90.00
_cell.angle_gamma   90.00
#
_symmetry.space_group_name_H-M   'P 1'
#
loop_
_entity.id
_entity.type
_entity.pdbx_description
1 polymer ?
#
loop_
_entity_poly.entity_id
_entity_poly.type
_entity_poly.pdbx_seq_one_letter_code
_entity_poly.pdbx_strand_id
1 'polypeptide(L)'
;KSPQEAIDEMIEADPEREARQLGIVDAQGRVASFTGDECLNWAGSKTGENYTVQGNILTGPEVIDEMARAFEETEGVLALRLLAALDAGQKAGGDRRGMQSAALLIVRDGWGYDGQSDRFRDLRVDDHESPIEELRRIYHVHRKVFRRPVLIDDPN
;
A
#
# COMPACT_ATOMS: atom_id res chain seq x y z
N LYS A 1 16.06 9.30 -12.08
CA LYS A 1 15.63 10.14 -10.94
C LYS A 1 15.46 9.22 -9.74
N SER A 2 15.96 9.62 -8.58
CA SER A 2 15.68 8.95 -7.31
C SER A 2 14.25 9.25 -6.84
N PRO A 3 13.71 8.48 -5.89
CA PRO A 3 12.42 8.80 -5.26
C PRO A 3 12.37 10.20 -4.66
N GLN A 4 13.46 10.65 -4.02
CA GLN A 4 13.52 11.99 -3.42
C GLN A 4 13.47 13.08 -4.50
N GLU A 5 14.28 12.96 -5.56
CA GLU A 5 14.26 13.93 -6.68
C GLU A 5 12.88 14.02 -7.33
N ALA A 6 12.17 12.89 -7.46
CA ALA A 6 10.81 12.87 -7.98
C ALA A 6 9.81 13.55 -7.04
N ILE A 7 9.93 13.34 -5.73
CA ILE A 7 9.12 14.02 -4.72
C ILE A 7 9.36 15.53 -4.74
N ASP A 8 10.62 15.96 -4.77
CA ASP A 8 10.99 17.38 -4.78
C ASP A 8 10.38 18.11 -5.99
N GLU A 9 10.45 17.50 -7.18
CA GLU A 9 9.86 18.04 -8.41
C GLU A 9 8.32 18.15 -8.33
N MET A 10 7.64 17.15 -7.75
CA MET A 10 6.18 17.20 -7.57
C MET A 10 5.74 18.26 -6.56
N ILE A 11 6.48 18.40 -5.45
CA ILE A 11 6.23 19.37 -4.38
C ILE A 11 6.49 20.80 -4.87
N GLU A 12 7.56 21.02 -5.64
CA GLU A 12 7.85 22.33 -6.23
C GLU A 12 6.73 22.76 -7.21
N ALA A 13 6.16 21.81 -7.95
CA ALA A 13 5.11 22.05 -8.92
C ALA A 13 3.70 22.21 -8.33
N ASP A 14 3.45 21.80 -7.07
CA ASP A 14 2.14 21.83 -6.42
C ASP A 14 2.05 22.94 -5.35
N PRO A 15 1.33 24.06 -5.61
CA PRO A 15 1.12 25.11 -4.62
C PRO A 15 0.38 24.64 -3.35
N GLU A 16 -0.39 23.55 -3.42
CA GLU A 16 -1.18 22.99 -2.32
C GLU A 16 -0.49 21.80 -1.64
N ARG A 17 0.82 21.57 -1.91
CA ARG A 17 1.58 20.42 -1.40
C ARG A 17 1.44 20.19 0.11
N GLU A 18 1.33 21.24 0.92
CA GLU A 18 1.25 21.09 2.37
C GLU A 18 -0.02 20.33 2.80
N ALA A 19 -1.05 20.29 1.96
CA ALA A 19 -2.26 19.50 2.16
C ALA A 19 -2.22 18.12 1.47
N ARG A 20 -1.03 17.62 1.09
CA ARG A 20 -0.83 16.37 0.35
C ARG A 20 0.09 15.40 1.09
N GLN A 21 -0.08 14.11 0.77
CA GLN A 21 0.77 13.01 1.20
C GLN A 21 1.21 12.19 -0.01
N LEU A 22 2.51 11.86 -0.07
CA LEU A 22 3.13 11.15 -1.19
C LEU A 22 4.13 10.11 -0.67
N GLY A 23 4.21 8.96 -1.32
CA GLY A 23 5.25 7.96 -1.09
C GLY A 23 5.69 7.33 -2.40
N ILE A 24 6.99 7.21 -2.60
CA ILE A 24 7.58 6.58 -3.78
C ILE A 24 8.52 5.48 -3.34
N VAL A 25 8.34 4.30 -3.94
CA VAL A 25 9.31 3.20 -3.95
C VAL A 25 9.68 2.96 -5.41
N ASP A 26 10.96 3.02 -5.75
CA ASP A 26 11.40 2.75 -7.12
C ASP A 26 11.72 1.28 -7.37
N ALA A 27 12.03 0.93 -8.62
CA ALA A 27 12.36 -0.44 -9.03
C ALA A 27 13.68 -0.97 -8.43
N GLN A 28 14.51 -0.11 -7.82
CA GLN A 28 15.71 -0.50 -7.07
C GLN A 28 15.42 -0.63 -5.57
N GLY A 29 14.19 -0.39 -5.13
CA GLY A 29 13.80 -0.47 -3.72
C GLY A 29 14.14 0.76 -2.90
N ARG A 30 14.62 1.84 -3.53
CA ARG A 30 14.85 3.11 -2.83
C ARG A 30 13.49 3.72 -2.50
N VAL A 31 13.42 4.41 -1.37
CA VAL A 31 12.17 4.94 -0.82
C VAL A 31 12.30 6.42 -0.48
N ALA A 32 11.27 7.20 -0.76
CA ALA A 32 11.07 8.53 -0.20
C ALA A 32 9.58 8.74 0.11
N SER A 33 9.27 9.61 1.06
CA SER A 33 7.89 10.00 1.39
C SER A 33 7.83 11.45 1.82
N PHE A 34 6.68 12.07 1.62
CA PHE A 34 6.38 13.42 2.06
C PHE A 34 5.00 13.46 2.71
N THR A 35 4.90 14.15 3.84
CA THR A 35 3.64 14.51 4.50
C THR A 35 3.68 16.01 4.71
N GLY A 36 2.81 16.75 4.03
CA GLY A 36 2.74 18.20 4.19
C GLY A 36 2.18 18.61 5.56
N ASP A 37 2.57 19.80 6.01
CA ASP A 37 2.28 20.29 7.37
C ASP A 37 0.78 20.62 7.60
N GLU A 38 0.00 20.78 6.52
CA GLU A 38 -1.44 21.04 6.56
C GLU A 38 -2.29 19.76 6.46
N CYS A 39 -1.67 18.58 6.41
CA CYS A 39 -2.41 17.32 6.49
C CYS A 39 -3.18 17.22 7.81
N LEU A 40 -4.41 16.73 7.74
CA LEU A 40 -5.29 16.65 8.90
C LEU A 40 -4.70 15.71 9.97
N ASN A 41 -4.45 16.29 11.15
CA ASN A 41 -3.89 15.56 12.28
C ASN A 41 -4.78 14.36 12.67
N TRP A 42 -4.21 13.24 13.15
CA TRP A 42 -2.79 12.94 13.15
C TRP A 42 -2.38 12.47 11.75
N ALA A 43 -1.25 12.96 11.26
CA ALA A 43 -0.70 12.60 9.96
C ALA A 43 0.78 12.28 10.06
N GLY A 44 1.23 11.30 9.29
CA GLY A 44 2.64 10.92 9.24
C GLY A 44 2.91 9.78 8.28
N SER A 45 4.19 9.44 8.17
CA SER A 45 4.68 8.34 7.35
C SER A 45 5.84 7.63 8.02
N LYS A 46 6.14 6.42 7.54
CA LYS A 46 7.33 5.65 7.87
C LYS A 46 7.86 4.97 6.62
N THR A 47 9.18 4.89 6.52
CA THR A 47 9.88 4.23 5.42
C THR A 47 10.74 3.10 5.98
N GLY A 48 10.91 2.05 5.18
CA GLY A 48 11.82 0.96 5.48
C GLY A 48 12.36 0.35 4.19
N GLU A 49 12.93 -0.85 4.28
CA GLU A 49 13.52 -1.50 3.12
C GLU A 49 12.44 -1.90 2.10
N ASN A 50 12.44 -1.26 0.92
CA ASN A 50 11.50 -1.52 -0.17
C ASN A 50 10.02 -1.19 0.13
N TYR A 51 9.72 -0.34 1.12
CA TYR A 51 8.34 0.07 1.40
C TYR A 51 8.23 1.46 2.06
N THR A 52 7.06 2.06 1.92
CA THR A 52 6.61 3.21 2.70
C THR A 52 5.16 3.01 3.12
N VAL A 53 4.83 3.49 4.32
CA VAL A 53 3.46 3.57 4.84
C VAL A 53 3.18 5.00 5.27
N GLN A 54 1.95 5.46 5.07
CA GLN A 54 1.53 6.82 5.39
C GLN A 54 0.02 6.90 5.60
N GLY A 55 -0.42 7.94 6.29
CA GLY A 55 -1.83 8.25 6.46
C GLY A 55 -2.04 9.57 7.19
N ASN A 56 -3.26 10.08 7.09
CA ASN A 56 -3.76 11.27 7.77
C ASN A 56 -5.12 10.97 8.40
N ILE A 57 -5.57 11.83 9.31
CA ILE A 57 -6.79 11.63 10.12
C ILE A 57 -6.69 10.33 10.95
N LEU A 58 -5.48 9.86 11.24
CA LEU A 58 -5.27 8.64 12.01
C LEU A 58 -5.53 8.89 13.49
N THR A 59 -5.87 7.84 14.23
CA THR A 59 -6.05 7.92 15.69
C THR A 59 -4.76 8.39 16.38
N GLY A 60 -3.60 7.90 15.95
CA GLY A 60 -2.27 8.26 16.47
C GLY A 60 -1.13 7.63 15.67
N PRO A 61 0.14 7.88 16.07
CA PRO A 61 1.34 7.32 15.43
C PRO A 61 1.38 5.79 15.42
N GLU A 62 0.75 5.15 16.41
CA GLU A 62 0.75 3.70 16.58
C GLU A 62 0.16 2.98 15.36
N VAL A 63 -0.74 3.63 14.62
CA VAL A 63 -1.29 3.10 13.36
C VAL A 63 -0.17 2.87 12.34
N ILE A 64 0.67 3.86 12.11
CA ILE A 64 1.79 3.77 11.15
C ILE A 64 2.83 2.76 11.63
N ASP A 65 3.14 2.77 12.92
CA ASP A 65 4.13 1.87 13.50
C ASP A 65 3.70 0.40 13.40
N GLU A 66 2.44 0.08 13.71
CA GLU A 66 1.91 -1.29 13.62
C GLU A 66 1.76 -1.76 12.16
N MET A 67 1.39 -0.88 11.23
CA MET A 67 1.37 -1.22 9.81
C MET A 67 2.77 -1.59 9.30
N ALA A 68 3.78 -0.79 9.61
CA ALA A 68 5.17 -1.04 9.24
C ALA A 68 5.68 -2.35 9.86
N ARG A 69 5.49 -2.53 11.17
CA ARG A 69 5.88 -3.73 11.89
C ARG A 69 5.25 -4.99 11.28
N ALA A 70 3.94 -4.97 11.02
CA ALA A 70 3.26 -6.12 10.43
C ALA A 70 3.73 -6.41 9.00
N PHE A 71 4.08 -5.40 8.20
CA PHE A 71 4.64 -5.59 6.87
C PHE A 71 6.03 -6.26 6.91
N GLU A 72 6.86 -5.88 7.89
CA GLU A 72 8.21 -6.41 8.09
C GLU A 72 8.20 -7.84 8.65
N GLU A 73 7.34 -8.11 9.64
CA GLU A 73 7.28 -9.42 10.32
C GLU A 73 6.48 -10.49 9.56
N THR A 74 5.55 -10.10 8.69
CA THR A 74 4.74 -11.06 7.94
C THR A 74 5.57 -11.72 6.84
N GLU A 75 5.68 -13.04 6.90
CA GLU A 75 6.33 -13.81 5.85
C GLU A 75 5.41 -14.10 4.66
N GLY A 76 6.03 -14.45 3.54
CA GLY A 76 5.35 -14.90 2.33
C GLY A 76 5.17 -13.80 1.29
N VAL A 77 4.10 -13.91 0.51
CA VAL A 77 3.92 -13.15 -0.72
C VAL A 77 3.51 -11.71 -0.42
N LEU A 78 3.90 -10.75 -1.28
CA LEU A 78 3.64 -9.32 -1.07
C LEU A 78 2.18 -9.00 -0.68
N ALA A 79 1.20 -9.66 -1.32
CA ALA A 79 -0.20 -9.50 -0.98
C ALA A 79 -0.53 -9.78 0.50
N LEU A 80 0.07 -10.82 1.08
CA LEU A 80 -0.18 -11.17 2.48
C LEU A 80 0.44 -10.14 3.42
N ARG A 81 1.64 -9.63 3.08
CA ARG A 81 2.32 -8.57 3.85
C ARG A 81 1.53 -7.27 3.84
N LEU A 82 1.03 -6.86 2.67
CA LEU A 82 0.19 -5.66 2.53
C LEU A 82 -1.16 -5.82 3.27
N LEU A 83 -1.80 -6.98 3.15
CA LEU A 83 -3.05 -7.25 3.87
C LEU A 83 -2.83 -7.32 5.39
N ALA A 84 -1.69 -7.84 5.86
CA ALA A 84 -1.35 -7.86 7.28
C ALA A 84 -1.10 -6.45 7.83
N ALA A 85 -0.44 -5.59 7.05
CA ALA A 85 -0.26 -4.18 7.39
C ALA A 85 -1.62 -3.48 7.57
N LEU A 86 -2.56 -3.63 6.63
CA LEU A 86 -3.90 -3.05 6.74
C LEU A 86 -4.64 -3.51 8.01
N ASP A 87 -4.63 -4.81 8.30
CA ASP A 87 -5.22 -5.35 9.53
C ASP A 87 -4.60 -4.74 10.79
N ALA A 88 -3.27 -4.62 10.83
CA ALA A 88 -2.55 -4.12 12.00
C ALA A 88 -2.81 -2.63 12.23
N GLY A 89 -2.80 -1.82 11.18
CA GLY A 89 -3.14 -0.40 11.25
C GLY A 89 -4.56 -0.17 11.77
N GLN A 90 -5.53 -0.94 11.26
CA GLN A 90 -6.91 -0.86 11.74
C GLN A 90 -7.04 -1.26 13.21
N LYS A 91 -6.32 -2.32 13.66
CA LYS A 91 -6.31 -2.76 15.06
C LYS A 91 -5.65 -1.76 16.00
N ALA A 92 -4.67 -0.99 15.51
CA ALA A 92 -4.03 0.10 16.25
C ALA A 92 -4.90 1.38 16.33
N GLY A 93 -6.08 1.36 15.72
CA GLY A 93 -7.08 2.42 15.81
C GLY A 93 -7.51 2.97 14.45
N GLY A 94 -6.69 2.82 13.41
CA GLY A 94 -7.00 3.20 12.04
C GLY A 94 -7.28 4.70 11.85
N ASP A 95 -8.10 4.99 10.84
CA ASP A 95 -8.63 6.34 10.60
C ASP A 95 -9.70 6.68 11.65
N ARG A 96 -9.68 7.90 12.19
CA ARG A 96 -10.63 8.35 13.22
C ARG A 96 -12.08 8.36 12.76
N ARG A 97 -12.32 8.35 11.45
CA ARG A 97 -13.67 8.29 10.85
C ARG A 97 -14.18 6.85 10.74
N GLY A 98 -13.36 5.85 11.04
CA GLY A 98 -13.64 4.44 10.80
C GLY A 98 -13.16 3.98 9.43
N MET A 99 -13.72 2.88 8.94
CA MET A 99 -13.38 2.26 7.66
C MET A 99 -14.58 2.24 6.73
N GLN A 100 -14.35 2.45 5.42
CA GLN A 100 -15.39 2.39 4.39
C GLN A 100 -14.92 1.63 3.15
N SER A 101 -13.65 1.80 2.78
CA SER A 101 -13.07 1.17 1.58
C SER A 101 -11.69 0.57 1.84
N ALA A 102 -11.30 -0.41 1.02
CA ALA A 102 -9.95 -0.96 1.00
C ALA A 102 -9.60 -1.46 -0.41
N ALA A 103 -8.32 -1.39 -0.79
CA ALA A 103 -7.85 -1.85 -2.09
C ALA A 103 -6.48 -2.53 -2.01
N LEU A 104 -6.21 -3.43 -2.95
CA LEU A 104 -4.93 -4.09 -3.14
C LEU A 104 -4.58 -4.06 -4.63
N LEU A 105 -3.45 -3.42 -4.95
CA LEU A 105 -2.86 -3.45 -6.27
C LEU A 105 -1.47 -4.09 -6.21
N ILE A 106 -1.26 -5.12 -7.03
CA ILE A 106 0.03 -5.75 -7.27
C ILE A 106 0.22 -5.83 -8.77
N VAL A 107 1.35 -5.30 -9.22
CA VAL A 107 1.78 -5.34 -10.61
C VAL A 107 3.03 -6.18 -10.77
N ARG A 108 3.15 -6.87 -11.91
CA ARG A 108 4.37 -7.52 -12.38
C ARG A 108 4.26 -7.67 -13.89
N ASP A 109 5.37 -7.41 -14.58
CA ASP A 109 5.48 -7.47 -16.04
C ASP A 109 4.87 -8.78 -16.58
N GLY A 110 3.86 -8.66 -17.44
CA GLY A 110 3.16 -9.77 -18.08
C GLY A 110 2.34 -10.69 -17.15
N TRP A 111 2.09 -10.29 -15.90
CA TRP A 111 1.35 -11.12 -14.92
C TRP A 111 -0.15 -10.84 -14.84
N GLY A 112 -0.66 -9.92 -15.64
CA GLY A 112 -2.09 -9.69 -15.79
C GLY A 112 -2.82 -10.88 -16.44
N TYR A 113 -4.14 -10.77 -16.49
CA TYR A 113 -4.97 -11.81 -17.10
C TYR A 113 -4.53 -12.10 -18.54
N ASP A 114 -4.26 -13.37 -18.82
CA ASP A 114 -3.79 -13.85 -20.14
C ASP A 114 -2.51 -13.15 -20.64
N GLY A 115 -1.70 -12.59 -19.73
CA GLY A 115 -0.47 -11.85 -20.08
C GLY A 115 -0.71 -10.52 -20.79
N GLN A 116 -1.95 -10.03 -20.85
CA GLN A 116 -2.31 -8.83 -21.62
C GLN A 116 -2.12 -7.51 -20.84
N SER A 117 -1.64 -7.56 -19.60
CA SER A 117 -1.31 -6.39 -18.79
C SER A 117 -0.35 -6.77 -17.66
N ASP A 118 0.08 -5.78 -16.87
CA ASP A 118 0.93 -6.01 -15.69
C ASP A 118 0.13 -6.12 -14.39
N ARG A 119 -1.20 -5.91 -14.44
CA ARG A 119 -2.07 -5.87 -13.25
C ARG A 119 -2.38 -7.29 -12.76
N PHE A 120 -1.50 -7.84 -11.93
CA PHE A 120 -1.63 -9.20 -11.41
C PHE A 120 -2.76 -9.36 -10.37
N ARG A 121 -2.85 -8.43 -9.42
CA ARG A 121 -3.93 -8.37 -8.43
C ARG A 121 -4.43 -6.94 -8.38
N ASP A 122 -5.68 -6.72 -8.74
CA ASP A 122 -6.33 -5.43 -8.68
C ASP A 122 -7.71 -5.63 -8.07
N LEU A 123 -7.78 -5.45 -6.75
CA LEU A 123 -8.94 -5.79 -5.95
C LEU A 123 -9.35 -4.56 -5.15
N ARG A 124 -10.65 -4.28 -5.16
CA ARG A 124 -11.24 -3.13 -4.48
C ARG A 124 -12.51 -3.52 -3.77
N VAL A 125 -12.67 -2.99 -2.57
CA VAL A 125 -13.92 -2.92 -1.83
C VAL A 125 -14.18 -1.44 -1.63
N ASP A 126 -15.04 -0.86 -2.46
CA ASP A 126 -15.24 0.59 -2.50
C ASP A 126 -16.20 1.09 -1.42
N ASP A 127 -17.06 0.21 -0.89
CA ASP A 127 -17.97 0.50 0.22
C ASP A 127 -18.32 -0.80 0.97
N HIS A 128 -17.97 -0.89 2.25
CA HIS A 128 -18.34 -1.98 3.15
C HIS A 128 -18.07 -1.57 4.61
N GLU A 129 -18.84 -2.08 5.57
CA GLU A 129 -18.61 -1.82 7.01
C GLU A 129 -17.26 -2.41 7.49
N SER A 130 -16.84 -3.53 6.90
CA SER A 130 -15.56 -4.23 7.16
C SER A 130 -14.76 -4.44 5.86
N PRO A 131 -14.24 -3.38 5.22
CA PRO A 131 -13.70 -3.47 3.87
C PRO A 131 -12.37 -4.23 3.81
N ILE A 132 -11.56 -4.20 4.88
CA ILE A 132 -10.27 -4.93 4.94
C ILE A 132 -10.52 -6.45 5.03
N GLU A 133 -11.50 -6.87 5.84
CA GLU A 133 -11.91 -8.28 5.92
C GLU A 133 -12.46 -8.76 4.57
N GLU A 134 -13.31 -7.96 3.94
CA GLU A 134 -13.88 -8.28 2.64
C GLU A 134 -12.81 -8.32 1.54
N LEU A 135 -11.84 -7.40 1.56
CA LEU A 135 -10.69 -7.40 0.66
C LEU A 135 -9.87 -8.69 0.79
N ARG A 136 -9.66 -9.16 2.03
CA ARG A 136 -9.00 -10.44 2.31
C ARG A 136 -9.82 -11.61 1.76
N ARG A 137 -11.13 -11.61 1.92
CA ARG A 137 -12.03 -12.65 1.38
C ARG A 137 -11.94 -12.73 -0.14
N ILE A 138 -12.09 -11.60 -0.84
CA ILE A 138 -12.02 -11.57 -2.31
C ILE A 138 -10.62 -11.89 -2.83
N TYR A 139 -9.55 -11.52 -2.11
CA TYR A 139 -8.18 -11.96 -2.44
C TYR A 139 -8.05 -13.49 -2.40
N HIS A 140 -8.63 -14.15 -1.39
CA HIS A 140 -8.60 -15.61 -1.28
C HIS A 140 -9.41 -16.32 -2.37
N VAL A 141 -10.51 -15.71 -2.83
CA VAL A 141 -11.26 -16.21 -4.00
C VAL A 141 -10.43 -16.00 -5.27
N HIS A 142 -9.94 -14.79 -5.50
CA HIS A 142 -9.17 -14.41 -6.68
C HIS A 142 -7.93 -15.29 -6.86
N ARG A 143 -7.16 -15.58 -5.80
CA ARG A 143 -5.96 -16.43 -5.89
C ARG A 143 -6.24 -17.89 -6.27
N LYS A 144 -7.46 -18.39 -6.02
CA LYS A 144 -7.86 -19.76 -6.38
C LYS A 144 -8.19 -19.85 -7.87
N VAL A 145 -8.86 -18.81 -8.39
CA VAL A 145 -9.31 -18.71 -9.79
C VAL A 145 -8.15 -18.30 -10.70
N PHE A 146 -7.44 -17.24 -10.34
CA PHE A 146 -6.34 -16.66 -11.12
C PHE A 146 -5.02 -17.01 -10.46
N ARG A 147 -4.46 -18.17 -10.80
CA ARG A 147 -3.16 -18.61 -10.26
C ARG A 147 -2.02 -17.77 -10.81
N ARG A 148 -0.85 -17.89 -10.19
CA ARG A 148 0.38 -17.30 -10.74
C ARG A 148 0.63 -17.87 -12.13
N PRO A 149 0.93 -17.05 -13.14
CA PRO A 149 1.49 -17.55 -14.37
C PRO A 149 2.74 -18.38 -14.06
N VAL A 150 2.85 -19.56 -14.68
CA VAL A 150 4.11 -20.31 -14.67
C VAL A 150 4.93 -19.71 -15.80
N LEU A 151 5.97 -18.96 -15.46
CA LEU A 151 6.93 -18.53 -16.47
C LEU A 151 7.73 -19.77 -16.87
N ILE A 152 7.84 -20.02 -18.18
CA ILE A 152 8.53 -21.20 -18.73
C ILE A 152 10.03 -21.22 -18.32
N ASP A 153 10.58 -20.08 -17.86
CA ASP A 153 11.98 -19.91 -17.46
C ASP A 153 12.21 -19.35 -16.03
N ASP A 154 11.25 -19.44 -15.09
CA ASP A 154 11.48 -19.01 -13.69
C ASP A 154 11.90 -20.22 -12.82
N PRO A 155 13.18 -20.34 -12.41
CA PRO A 155 13.65 -21.47 -11.62
C PRO A 155 13.29 -21.39 -10.12
N ASN A 156 12.44 -20.46 -9.69
CA ASN A 156 12.04 -20.28 -8.28
C ASN A 156 10.54 -20.42 -8.03
#